data_AF-A0A960IUY4-F1
#
_entry.id   AF-A0A960IUY4-F1
#
_cell.length_a   1.000
_cell.length_b   1.000
_cell.length_c   1.000
_cell.angle_alpha   90.00
_cell.angle_beta   90.00
_cell.angle_gamma   90.00
#
_symmetry.space_group_name_H-M   'P 1'
#
loop_
_entity.id
_entity.type
_entity.pdbx_description
1 polymer ?
#
loop_
_entity_poly.entity_id
_entity_poly.type
_entity_poly.pdbx_seq_one_letter_code
_entity_poly.pdbx_strand_id
1 'polypeptide(L)' 'ASDVDTMKPSDPHVVTTHAELEALIGTPGEQVKMKLRTEIGDTAREFIDRSPFVVVATCDSEGRLDASPKKGTRPDSST' A
#
# COMPACT_ATOMS: atom_id res chain seq x y z
N ALA A 1 22.38 19.98 13.87
CA ALA A 1 22.66 18.91 14.82
C ALA A 1 21.63 19.00 15.92
N SER A 2 20.65 18.11 15.89
CA SER A 2 19.76 17.81 17.03
C SER A 2 18.94 16.58 16.65
N ASP A 3 19.56 15.45 16.98
CA ASP A 3 18.95 14.23 17.51
C ASP A 3 17.67 13.72 16.83
N VAL A 4 17.86 12.78 15.90
CA VAL A 4 16.89 11.71 15.66
C VAL A 4 16.77 10.95 16.98
N ASP A 5 15.76 11.33 17.77
CA ASP A 5 15.45 10.72 19.05
C ASP A 5 15.33 9.21 18.85
N THR A 6 16.36 8.51 19.33
CA THR A 6 16.41 7.06 19.35
C THR A 6 15.43 6.63 20.45
N MET A 7 14.15 6.55 20.09
CA MET A 7 13.12 6.01 20.96
C MET A 7 13.46 4.55 21.24
N LYS A 8 14.20 4.32 22.34
CA LYS A 8 14.39 2.98 22.88
C LYS A 8 13.00 2.42 23.19
N PRO A 9 12.60 1.31 22.57
CA PRO A 9 11.32 0.73 22.89
C PRO A 9 11.34 0.24 24.34
N SER A 10 10.41 0.77 25.15
CA SER A 10 10.21 0.40 26.56
C SER A 10 9.46 -0.91 26.73
N ASP A 11 8.90 -1.44 25.65
CA ASP A 11 8.19 -2.71 25.61
C ASP A 11 9.19 -3.88 25.52
N PRO A 12 9.20 -4.80 26.49
CA PRO A 12 10.08 -5.98 26.46
C PRO A 12 9.80 -6.94 25.29
N HIS A 13 8.69 -6.78 24.56
CA HIS A 13 8.31 -7.61 23.40
C HIS A 13 8.46 -6.89 22.06
N VAL A 14 9.13 -5.74 22.03
CA VAL A 14 9.33 -5.02 20.78
C VAL A 14 10.17 -5.82 19.78
N VAL A 15 9.71 -5.85 18.53
CA VAL A 15 10.44 -6.42 17.40
C VAL A 15 11.00 -5.28 16.58
N THR A 16 12.32 -5.21 16.43
CA THR A 16 13.02 -4.09 15.77
C THR A 16 13.62 -4.48 14.43
N THR A 17 13.73 -5.78 14.16
CA THR A 17 14.31 -6.29 12.92
C THR A 17 13.40 -7.32 12.25
N HIS A 18 13.58 -7.48 10.94
CA HIS A 18 12.87 -8.52 10.19
C HIS A 18 13.28 -9.93 10.65
N ALA A 19 14.55 -10.15 10.98
CA ALA A 19 15.05 -11.45 11.44
C ALA A 19 14.42 -11.87 12.78
N GLU A 20 14.24 -10.93 13.72
CA GLU A 20 13.50 -11.18 14.98
C GLU A 20 12.05 -11.58 14.70
N LEU A 21 11.39 -10.91 13.74
CA LEU A 21 10.03 -11.24 13.34
C LEU A 21 9.95 -12.65 12.74
N GLU A 22 10.81 -12.98 11.79
CA GLU A 22 10.84 -14.31 11.15
C GLU A 22 11.17 -15.43 12.15
N ALA A 23 12.00 -15.18 13.16
CA ALA A 23 12.26 -16.15 14.22
C ALA A 23 11.01 -16.43 15.09
N LEU A 24 10.15 -15.43 15.27
CA LEU A 24 8.94 -15.53 16.09
C LEU A 24 7.77 -16.17 15.33
N ILE A 25 7.53 -15.77 14.07
CA ILE A 25 6.34 -16.17 13.31
C ILE A 25 6.65 -17.01 12.06
N GLY A 26 7.92 -17.23 11.74
CA GLY A 26 8.38 -17.95 10.55
C GLY A 26 8.47 -17.07 9.30
N THR A 27 8.92 -17.67 8.20
CA THR A 27 8.99 -17.01 6.89
C THR A 27 7.64 -17.07 6.17
N PRO A 28 7.28 -16.06 5.36
CA PRO A 28 6.06 -16.10 4.56
C PRO A 28 6.02 -17.34 3.64
N GLY A 29 4.89 -18.06 3.64
CA GLY A 29 4.66 -19.14 2.67
C GLY A 29 4.47 -18.60 1.25
N GLU A 30 4.62 -19.46 0.25
CA GLU A 30 4.54 -19.08 -1.17
C GLU A 30 3.24 -18.34 -1.53
N GLN A 31 2.10 -18.78 -0.99
CA GLN A 31 0.82 -18.10 -1.23
C GLN A 31 0.78 -16.66 -0.69
N VAL A 32 1.46 -16.38 0.43
CA VAL A 32 1.55 -15.03 1.00
C VAL A 32 2.40 -14.15 0.11
N LYS A 33 3.54 -14.67 -0.38
CA LYS A 33 4.41 -13.97 -1.33
C LYS A 33 3.68 -13.65 -2.64
N MET A 34 2.89 -14.58 -3.17
CA MET A 34 2.13 -14.37 -4.42
C MET A 34 1.06 -13.28 -4.32
N LYS A 35 0.55 -12.98 -3.13
CA LYS A 35 -0.38 -11.87 -2.91
C LYS A 35 0.29 -10.51 -2.97
N LEU A 36 1.61 -10.46 -2.77
CA LEU A 36 2.38 -9.23 -2.88
C LEU A 36 2.60 -8.91 -4.35
N ARG A 37 1.92 -7.86 -4.84
CA ARG A 37 2.15 -7.31 -6.18
C ARG A 37 2.74 -5.92 -6.02
N THR A 38 3.92 -5.69 -6.59
CA THR A 38 4.58 -4.39 -6.64
C THR A 38 4.05 -3.51 -7.78
N GLU A 39 3.23 -4.09 -8.66
CA GLU A 39 2.69 -3.44 -9.84
C GLU A 39 1.21 -3.82 -10.04
N ILE A 40 0.48 -2.98 -10.78
CA ILE A 40 -0.89 -3.27 -11.20
C ILE A 40 -0.82 -4.34 -12.30
N GLY A 41 -1.44 -5.51 -12.09
CA GLY A 41 -1.49 -6.56 -13.11
C GLY A 41 -2.43 -6.24 -14.27
N ASP A 42 -2.30 -6.99 -15.37
CA ASP A 42 -3.01 -6.68 -16.63
C ASP A 42 -4.54 -6.71 -16.50
N THR A 43 -5.08 -7.67 -15.75
CA THR A 43 -6.53 -7.72 -15.47
C THR A 43 -7.03 -6.47 -14.76
N ALA A 44 -6.25 -5.92 -13.83
CA ALA A 44 -6.60 -4.70 -13.12
C ALA A 44 -6.46 -3.46 -14.03
N ARG A 45 -5.43 -3.43 -14.89
CA ARG A 45 -5.29 -2.38 -15.92
C ARG A 45 -6.48 -2.36 -16.88
N GLU A 46 -6.89 -3.52 -17.40
CA GLU A 46 -8.04 -3.64 -18.30
C GLU A 46 -9.35 -3.20 -17.64
N PHE A 47 -9.56 -3.57 -16.37
CA PHE A 47 -10.72 -3.11 -15.59
C PHE A 47 -10.75 -1.58 -15.43
N ILE A 48 -9.61 -0.98 -15.08
CA ILE A 48 -9.48 0.47 -14.93
C ILE A 48 -9.73 1.18 -16.28
N ASP A 49 -9.16 0.66 -17.37
CA ASP A 49 -9.31 1.22 -18.73
C ASP A 49 -10.76 1.18 -19.25
N ARG A 50 -11.58 0.27 -18.70
CA ARG A 50 -13.02 0.17 -18.98
C ARG A 50 -13.90 0.96 -18.03
N SER A 51 -13.33 1.63 -17.03
CA SER A 51 -14.06 2.36 -16.00
C SER A 51 -14.16 3.85 -16.36
N PRO A 52 -15.29 4.35 -16.90
CA PRO A 52 -15.46 5.78 -17.20
C PRO A 52 -15.64 6.64 -15.94
N PHE A 53 -15.69 6.00 -14.76
CA PHE A 53 -15.97 6.60 -13.47
C PHE A 53 -15.19 5.86 -12.38
N VAL A 54 -14.56 6.60 -11.47
CA VAL A 54 -13.86 6.06 -10.30
C VAL A 54 -14.13 6.95 -9.09
N VAL A 55 -14.24 6.37 -7.90
CA VAL A 55 -14.29 7.13 -6.64
C VAL A 55 -12.94 7.03 -5.97
N VAL A 56 -12.35 8.18 -5.62
CA VAL A 56 -11.04 8.23 -4.95
C VAL A 56 -11.25 8.76 -3.54
N ALA A 57 -10.78 8.01 -2.55
CA ALA A 57 -10.74 8.43 -1.17
C ALA A 57 -9.37 9.00 -0.82
N THR A 58 -9.34 10.18 -0.19
CA THR A 58 -8.11 10.84 0.28
C THR A 58 -8.27 11.24 1.74
N CYS A 59 -7.15 11.31 2.45
CA CYS A 59 -7.08 11.79 3.82
C CYS A 59 -6.17 13.02 3.85
N ASP A 60 -6.59 14.09 4.52
CA ASP A 60 -5.73 15.26 4.72
C ASP A 60 -4.74 15.06 5.88
N SER A 61 -3.88 16.06 6.11
CA SER A 61 -2.88 16.03 7.19
C SER A 61 -3.48 16.00 8.60
N GLU A 62 -4.76 16.33 8.76
CA GLU A 62 -5.49 16.30 10.03
C GLU A 62 -6.31 15.01 10.21
N GLY A 63 -6.23 14.07 9.26
CA GLY A 63 -6.96 12.81 9.34
C GLY A 63 -8.39 12.87 8.80
N ARG A 64 -8.81 13.99 8.18
CA ARG A 64 -10.16 14.12 7.63
C ARG A 64 -10.25 13.40 6.28
N LEU A 65 -11.27 12.57 6.12
CA LEU A 65 -11.51 11.76 4.93
C LEU A 65 -12.47 12.47 3.97
N ASP A 66 -12.12 12.47 2.69
CA ASP A 66 -13.00 12.85 1.57
C ASP A 66 -13.02 11.72 0.54
N ALA A 67 -14.17 11.48 -0.08
CA ALA A 67 -14.32 10.54 -1.17
C ALA A 67 -15.06 11.21 -2.32
N SER A 68 -14.36 11.45 -3.42
CA SER A 68 -14.90 12.20 -4.55
C SER A 68 -14.94 11.36 -5.82
N PRO A 69 -16.03 11.48 -6.62
CA PRO A 69 -16.07 10.89 -7.95
C PRO A 69 -15.09 11.60 -8.88
N LYS A 70 -14.43 10.84 -9.75
CA LYS A 70 -13.56 11.32 -10.81
C LYS A 70 -13.96 10.65 -12.12
N LYS A 71 -13.92 11.43 -13.19
CA LYS A 71 -14.13 10.93 -14.54
C LYS A 71 -12.91 10.08 -14.94
N GLY A 72 -13.13 8.81 -15.27
CA GLY A 72 -12.12 7.98 -15.91
C GLY A 72 -11.88 8.47 -17.34
N THR A 73 -10.62 8.55 -17.75
CA THR A 73 -10.26 8.87 -19.13
C THR A 73 -9.66 7.62 -19.75
N ARG A 74 -10.35 7.08 -20.75
CA ARG A 74 -9.79 6.05 -21.63
C ARG A 74 -8.84 6.78 -22.60
N PRO A 75 -7.55 6.41 -22.70
CA PRO A 75 -6.70 6.91 -23.78
C PRO A 75 -7.33 6.51 -25.11
N ASP A 76 -7.37 7.43 -26.06
CA ASP A 76 -7.90 7.17 -27.39
C ASP A 76 -7.10 6.05 -28.06
N SER A 77 -7.78 5.03 -28.59
CA SER A 77 -7.16 3.91 -29.30
C SER A 77 -6.70 4.29 -30.72
N SER A 78 -6.27 5.54 -30.91
CA SER A 78 -5.89 6.16 -32.18
C SER A 78 -4.49 6.76 -32.07
N THR A 79 -3.48 5.94 -31.81
CA THR A 79 -2.09 6.04 -32.32
C THR A 79 -1.38 4.73 -32.02
#